data_AF-A0A533RYS2-F1
#
_entry.id   AF-A0A533RYS2-F1
#
_cell.length_a   1.000
_cell.length_b   1.000
_cell.length_c   1.000
_cell.angle_alpha   90.00
_cell.angle_beta   90.00
_cell.angle_gamma   90.00
#
_symmetry.space_group_name_H-M   'P 1'
#
loop_
_entity.id
_entity.type
_entity.pdbx_description
1 polymer ?
#
loop_
_entity_poly.entity_id
_entity_poly.type
_entity_poly.pdbx_seq_one_letter_code
_entity_poly.pdbx_strand_id
1 'polypeptide(L)'
;MENIKNSLDERVNPRMFDSAPIQRCTLSECNGACCIFGVWVDLHEVEDILKNSALIAPHLAEDLRDPTTWFAGFEDDDERAPSGKVVHTAVETRPDHYGGTACIFCRNDAKCALQVAGVANGMHPWRFKPFYCILHPLDLDEQGRITVDSTSDLLEEQGSC
;
A
#
# COMPACT_ATOMS: atom_id res chain seq x y z
N MET A 1 -13.77 20.24 17.66
CA MET A 1 -13.81 18.78 17.45
C MET A 1 -15.23 18.47 17.04
N GLU A 2 -15.47 18.22 15.75
CA GLU A 2 -16.75 17.65 15.33
C GLU A 2 -16.97 16.34 16.09
N ASN A 3 -18.16 16.19 16.67
CA ASN A 3 -18.55 14.94 17.32
C ASN A 3 -18.41 13.83 16.28
N ILE A 4 -17.60 12.83 16.59
CA ILE A 4 -17.50 11.60 15.81
C ILE A 4 -18.91 11.02 15.76
N LYS A 5 -19.53 11.03 14.57
CA LYS A 5 -20.96 10.70 14.40
C LYS A 5 -21.26 9.22 14.65
N ASN A 6 -20.28 8.36 14.45
CA ASN A 6 -20.44 6.91 14.53
C ASN A 6 -19.80 6.36 15.82
N SER A 7 -20.42 5.34 16.38
CA SER A 7 -19.87 4.57 17.50
C SER A 7 -18.57 3.86 17.11
N LEU A 8 -17.78 3.44 18.09
CA LEU A 8 -16.52 2.73 17.83
C LEU A 8 -16.78 1.41 17.09
N ASP A 9 -17.83 0.68 17.50
CA ASP A 9 -18.20 -0.63 16.93
C ASP A 9 -18.63 -0.55 15.45
N GLU A 10 -19.05 0.63 14.99
CA GLU A 10 -19.35 0.91 13.58
C GLU A 10 -18.10 1.26 12.76
N ARG A 11 -16.93 1.43 13.40
CA ARG A 11 -15.69 1.90 12.76
C ARG A 11 -14.55 0.90 12.82
N VAL A 12 -14.56 -0.01 13.80
CA VAL A 12 -13.53 -1.05 13.96
C VAL A 12 -14.19 -2.42 14.02
N ASN A 13 -13.57 -3.39 13.36
CA ASN A 13 -13.99 -4.78 13.41
C ASN A 13 -13.76 -5.33 14.84
N PRO A 14 -14.62 -6.20 15.39
CA PRO A 14 -14.43 -6.80 16.72
C PRO A 14 -13.06 -7.44 16.95
N ARG A 15 -12.41 -7.95 15.89
CA ARG A 15 -11.03 -8.45 15.90
C ARG A 15 -10.02 -7.45 16.47
N MET A 16 -10.28 -6.14 16.34
CA MET A 16 -9.42 -5.07 16.84
C MET A 16 -9.47 -4.91 18.37
N PHE A 17 -10.40 -5.56 19.07
CA PHE A 17 -10.44 -5.60 20.53
C PHE A 17 -9.51 -6.66 21.12
N ASP A 18 -9.00 -7.58 20.30
CA ASP A 18 -8.03 -8.59 20.71
C ASP A 18 -6.60 -8.04 20.66
N SER A 19 -5.77 -8.45 21.63
CA SER A 19 -4.36 -8.13 21.65
C SER A 19 -3.52 -9.23 20.99
N ALA A 20 -2.57 -8.84 20.14
CA ALA A 20 -1.55 -9.71 19.60
C ALA A 20 -0.16 -9.06 19.73
N PRO A 21 0.92 -9.84 19.88
CA PRO A 21 2.27 -9.30 19.75
C PRO A 21 2.49 -8.79 18.32
N ILE A 22 3.07 -7.61 18.19
CA ILE A 22 3.44 -7.01 16.91
C ILE A 22 4.90 -6.56 16.98
N GLN A 23 5.64 -6.73 15.89
CA GLN A 23 6.95 -6.13 15.71
C GLN A 23 6.96 -5.23 14.47
N ARG A 24 7.96 -4.35 14.40
CA ARG A 24 8.15 -3.55 13.19
C ARG A 24 8.77 -4.42 12.12
N CYS A 25 8.40 -4.16 10.87
CA CYS A 25 8.97 -4.93 9.78
C CYS A 25 10.51 -4.82 9.74
N THR A 26 11.17 -5.96 9.59
CA THR A 26 12.60 -6.02 9.28
C THR A 26 12.74 -6.15 7.76
N LEU A 27 13.08 -5.05 7.07
CA LEU A 27 13.05 -5.02 5.60
C LEU A 27 13.91 -6.10 4.92
N SER A 28 15.03 -6.50 5.52
CA SER A 28 15.89 -7.58 5.00
C SER A 28 15.26 -8.98 5.10
N GLU A 29 14.28 -9.15 5.98
CA GLU A 29 13.53 -10.39 6.17
C GLU A 29 12.23 -10.33 5.36
N CYS A 30 11.51 -9.22 5.47
CA CYS A 30 10.24 -8.97 4.79
C CYS A 30 10.35 -8.90 3.26
N ASN A 31 11.49 -8.40 2.77
CA ASN A 31 11.80 -8.22 1.35
C ASN A 31 10.75 -7.41 0.56
N GLY A 32 9.88 -6.66 1.23
CA GLY A 32 8.82 -5.88 0.58
C GLY A 32 7.51 -6.65 0.45
N ALA A 33 7.17 -7.53 1.40
CA ALA A 33 5.93 -8.31 1.43
C ALA A 33 4.65 -7.53 1.09
N CYS A 34 4.52 -6.30 1.60
CA CYS A 34 3.36 -5.45 1.31
C CYS A 34 3.23 -5.04 -0.18
N CYS A 35 4.23 -5.34 -1.00
CA CYS A 35 4.26 -5.05 -2.42
C CYS A 35 4.04 -6.27 -3.32
N ILE A 36 3.93 -7.52 -2.82
CA ILE A 36 3.89 -8.72 -3.68
C ILE A 36 2.87 -8.57 -4.82
N PHE A 37 1.65 -8.17 -4.46
CA PHE A 37 0.50 -8.19 -5.35
C PHE A 37 0.12 -6.82 -5.89
N GLY A 38 0.87 -5.76 -5.59
CA GLY A 38 0.43 -4.39 -5.84
C GLY A 38 -0.63 -3.91 -4.85
N VAL A 39 -1.32 -2.83 -5.18
CA VAL A 39 -2.33 -2.21 -4.32
C VAL A 39 -3.39 -1.51 -5.16
N TRP A 40 -4.63 -1.46 -4.65
CA TRP A 40 -5.68 -0.60 -5.17
C TRP A 40 -5.47 0.85 -4.73
N VAL A 41 -5.63 1.79 -5.65
CA VAL A 41 -5.36 3.21 -5.44
C VAL A 41 -6.55 4.03 -5.89
N ASP A 42 -7.01 4.95 -5.04
CA ASP A 42 -8.06 5.90 -5.40
C ASP A 42 -7.61 6.81 -6.55
N LEU A 43 -8.52 7.19 -7.45
CA LEU A 43 -8.14 8.00 -8.62
C LEU A 43 -7.53 9.36 -8.25
N HIS A 44 -7.89 9.98 -7.12
CA HIS A 44 -7.23 11.22 -6.69
C HIS A 44 -5.78 10.98 -6.26
N GLU A 45 -5.48 9.83 -5.66
CA GLU A 45 -4.12 9.44 -5.29
C GLU A 45 -3.28 9.12 -6.54
N VAL A 46 -3.89 8.49 -7.55
CA VAL A 46 -3.27 8.27 -8.87
C VAL A 46 -2.90 9.60 -9.52
N GLU A 47 -3.85 10.54 -9.59
CA GLU A 47 -3.62 11.86 -10.15
C GLU A 47 -2.46 12.59 -9.46
N ASP A 48 -2.41 12.54 -8.12
CA ASP A 48 -1.32 13.13 -7.36
C ASP A 48 0.02 12.42 -7.61
N ILE A 49 0.06 11.09 -7.67
CA ILE A 49 1.26 10.32 -8.00
C ILE A 49 1.77 10.69 -9.40
N LEU A 50 0.91 10.72 -10.40
CA LEU A 50 1.28 11.05 -11.79
C LEU A 50 1.74 12.50 -11.93
N LYS A 51 1.07 13.44 -11.25
CA LYS A 51 1.45 14.86 -11.23
C LYS A 51 2.83 15.07 -10.61
N ASN A 52 3.23 14.23 -9.66
CA ASN A 52 4.54 14.28 -9.00
C ASN A 52 5.54 13.25 -9.57
N SER A 53 5.26 12.70 -10.76
CA SER A 53 6.10 11.66 -11.38
C SER A 53 7.57 12.06 -11.53
N ALA A 54 7.87 13.34 -11.81
CA ALA A 54 9.24 13.84 -11.89
C ALA A 54 10.04 13.68 -10.58
N LEU A 55 9.35 13.67 -9.43
CA LEU A 55 9.97 13.43 -8.12
C LEU A 55 10.10 11.93 -7.80
N ILE A 56 9.25 11.09 -8.40
CA ILE A 56 9.14 9.65 -8.09
C ILE A 56 10.01 8.82 -9.02
N ALA A 57 9.98 9.10 -10.33
CA ALA A 57 10.68 8.36 -11.37
C ALA A 57 12.18 8.14 -11.10
N PRO A 58 12.95 9.11 -10.57
CA PRO A 58 14.37 8.90 -10.24
C PRO A 58 14.62 7.77 -9.22
N HIS A 59 13.60 7.40 -8.43
CA HIS A 59 13.68 6.36 -7.41
C HIS A 59 13.20 4.98 -7.88
N LEU A 60 12.76 4.86 -9.13
CA LEU A 60 12.44 3.60 -9.79
C LEU A 60 13.63 3.06 -10.60
N ALA A 61 13.59 1.76 -10.92
CA ALA A 61 14.49 1.18 -11.92
C ALA A 61 14.31 1.88 -13.27
N GLU A 62 15.36 1.95 -14.09
CA GLU A 62 15.41 2.80 -15.29
C GLU A 62 14.29 2.47 -16.30
N ASP A 63 14.01 1.19 -16.49
CA ASP A 63 12.95 0.63 -17.33
C ASP A 63 11.53 0.87 -16.79
N LEU A 64 11.39 1.21 -15.51
CA LEU A 64 10.12 1.44 -14.83
C LEU A 64 9.81 2.94 -14.64
N ARG A 65 10.63 3.84 -15.20
CA ARG A 65 10.48 5.29 -14.97
C ARG A 65 9.35 5.95 -15.75
N ASP A 66 8.81 5.28 -16.76
CA ASP A 66 7.69 5.80 -17.54
C ASP A 66 6.40 5.80 -16.70
N PRO A 67 5.84 6.98 -16.35
CA PRO A 67 4.66 7.04 -15.51
C PRO A 67 3.40 6.44 -16.14
N THR A 68 3.39 6.28 -17.47
CA THR A 68 2.24 5.69 -18.18
C THR A 68 2.06 4.20 -17.92
N THR A 69 3.07 3.54 -17.33
CA THR A 69 3.04 2.11 -17.00
C THR A 69 2.79 1.82 -15.52
N TRP A 70 2.66 2.85 -14.67
CA TRP A 70 2.60 2.67 -13.20
C TRP A 70 1.30 2.06 -12.68
N PHE A 71 0.23 2.10 -13.47
CA PHE A 71 -1.10 1.66 -13.09
C PHE A 71 -1.68 0.76 -14.18
N ALA A 72 -2.54 -0.17 -13.78
CA ALA A 72 -3.26 -1.04 -14.69
C ALA A 72 -4.18 -0.23 -15.61
N GLY A 73 -4.43 -0.75 -16.82
CA GLY A 73 -5.27 -0.09 -17.82
C GLY A 73 -6.79 -0.20 -17.60
N PHE A 74 -7.24 -0.57 -16.39
CA PHE A 74 -8.65 -0.71 -16.07
C PHE A 74 -8.94 -0.23 -14.64
N GLU A 75 -10.13 0.33 -14.44
CA GLU A 75 -10.63 0.81 -13.15
C GLU A 75 -11.72 -0.15 -12.63
N ASP A 76 -11.89 -0.20 -11.31
CA ASP A 76 -12.98 -0.91 -10.63
C ASP A 76 -13.84 0.08 -9.82
N ASP A 77 -15.08 -0.30 -9.56
CA ASP A 77 -16.00 0.45 -8.69
C ASP A 77 -15.72 0.13 -7.22
N ASP A 78 -15.48 1.18 -6.42
CA ASP A 78 -15.36 1.06 -4.96
C ASP A 78 -16.06 2.26 -4.30
N GLU A 79 -17.26 2.04 -3.77
CA GLU A 79 -18.07 3.07 -3.11
C GLU A 79 -17.40 3.69 -1.87
N ARG A 80 -16.34 3.06 -1.35
CA ARG A 80 -15.61 3.52 -0.16
C ARG A 80 -14.37 4.32 -0.55
N ALA A 81 -13.91 4.19 -1.78
CA ALA A 81 -12.88 5.05 -2.33
C ALA A 81 -13.46 6.48 -2.46
N PRO A 82 -12.73 7.54 -2.08
CA PRO A 82 -13.19 8.92 -2.19
C PRO A 82 -13.70 9.33 -3.59
N SER A 83 -13.13 8.76 -4.65
CA SER A 83 -13.55 8.99 -6.05
C SER A 83 -14.68 8.06 -6.51
N GLY A 84 -15.03 7.04 -5.72
CA GLY A 84 -15.92 5.95 -6.13
C GLY A 84 -15.25 4.91 -7.05
N LYS A 85 -13.97 5.10 -7.37
CA LYS A 85 -13.21 4.30 -8.33
C LYS A 85 -11.81 4.00 -7.80
N VAL A 86 -11.29 2.84 -8.19
CA VAL A 86 -9.91 2.44 -7.89
C VAL A 86 -9.23 1.90 -9.13
N VAL A 87 -7.92 2.05 -9.19
CA VAL A 87 -7.06 1.38 -10.17
C VAL A 87 -5.96 0.64 -9.43
N HIS A 88 -5.58 -0.50 -9.97
CA HIS A 88 -4.51 -1.30 -9.40
C HIS A 88 -3.14 -0.78 -9.87
N THR A 89 -2.12 -0.77 -9.00
CA THR A 89 -0.74 -0.51 -9.45
C THR A 89 -0.29 -1.60 -10.43
N ALA A 90 0.59 -1.27 -11.37
CA ALA A 90 1.24 -2.33 -12.17
C ALA A 90 2.05 -3.27 -11.27
N VAL A 91 2.09 -4.55 -11.67
CA VAL A 91 2.79 -5.62 -10.97
C VAL A 91 3.76 -6.27 -11.96
N GLU A 92 5.03 -6.29 -11.58
CA GLU A 92 6.12 -6.83 -12.38
C GLU A 92 6.43 -8.27 -11.97
N THR A 93 6.87 -9.08 -12.93
CA THR A 93 7.46 -10.39 -12.62
C THR A 93 8.82 -10.19 -11.97
N ARG A 94 8.98 -10.69 -10.74
CA ARG A 94 10.15 -10.50 -9.88
C ARG A 94 10.54 -11.84 -9.25
N PRO A 95 11.31 -12.70 -9.95
CA PRO A 95 11.70 -14.01 -9.43
C PRO A 95 12.57 -13.96 -8.16
N ASP A 96 13.18 -12.81 -7.89
CA ASP A 96 13.97 -12.54 -6.69
C ASP A 96 13.10 -12.17 -5.47
N HIS A 97 11.85 -11.76 -5.71
CA HIS A 97 10.86 -11.54 -4.67
C HIS A 97 10.13 -12.87 -4.40
N TYR A 98 9.86 -13.19 -3.13
CA TYR A 98 9.40 -14.53 -2.75
C TYR A 98 8.03 -14.90 -3.35
N GLY A 99 7.16 -13.91 -3.62
CA GLY A 99 5.89 -14.13 -4.32
C GLY A 99 6.02 -14.23 -5.85
N GLY A 100 7.23 -14.16 -6.41
CA GLY A 100 7.50 -14.16 -7.85
C GLY A 100 7.07 -12.88 -8.58
N THR A 101 6.45 -11.95 -7.88
CA THR A 101 5.97 -10.66 -8.38
C THR A 101 6.21 -9.54 -7.37
N ALA A 102 6.22 -8.29 -7.84
CA ALA A 102 6.14 -7.13 -6.97
C ALA A 102 5.48 -5.94 -7.68
N CYS A 103 4.85 -5.06 -6.90
CA CYS A 103 4.39 -3.74 -7.29
C CYS A 103 5.52 -2.99 -8.01
N ILE A 104 5.18 -2.26 -9.08
CA ILE A 104 6.13 -1.44 -9.85
C ILE A 104 6.91 -0.45 -8.98
N PHE A 105 6.34 0.00 -7.86
CA PHE A 105 7.00 0.90 -6.89
C PHE A 105 7.92 0.19 -5.89
N CYS A 106 8.03 -1.14 -5.92
CA CYS A 106 8.94 -1.89 -5.08
C CYS A 106 10.37 -1.81 -5.63
N ARG A 107 11.30 -1.35 -4.79
CA ARG A 107 12.73 -1.27 -5.15
C ARG A 107 13.45 -2.56 -4.75
N ASN A 108 14.59 -2.81 -5.41
CA ASN A 108 15.46 -3.96 -5.10
C ASN A 108 15.99 -3.98 -3.66
N ASP A 109 15.97 -2.84 -2.94
CA ASP A 109 16.32 -2.77 -1.52
C ASP A 109 15.12 -2.91 -0.57
N ALA A 110 14.03 -3.54 -1.04
CA ALA A 110 12.77 -3.76 -0.33
C ALA A 110 12.04 -2.48 0.13
N LYS A 111 12.48 -1.30 -0.33
CA LYS A 111 11.83 -0.01 -0.03
C LYS A 111 10.83 0.35 -1.10
N CYS A 112 9.79 1.08 -0.71
CA CYS A 112 8.84 1.68 -1.63
C CYS A 112 9.42 2.97 -2.25
N ALA A 113 9.44 3.08 -3.58
CA ALA A 113 9.90 4.26 -4.31
C ALA A 113 9.12 5.53 -3.95
N LEU A 114 7.80 5.42 -3.71
CA LEU A 114 6.93 6.54 -3.30
C LEU A 114 7.36 7.13 -1.96
N GLN A 115 7.69 6.27 -0.99
CA GLN A 115 8.20 6.72 0.31
C GLN A 115 9.59 7.34 0.18
N VAL A 116 10.48 6.70 -0.60
CA VAL A 116 11.83 7.23 -0.84
C VAL A 116 11.76 8.61 -1.50
N ALA A 117 10.88 8.80 -2.47
CA ALA A 117 10.65 10.09 -3.14
C ALA A 117 10.18 11.16 -2.15
N GLY A 118 9.22 10.84 -1.28
CA GLY A 118 8.77 11.77 -0.24
C GLY A 118 9.92 12.20 0.67
N VAL A 119 10.67 11.23 1.21
CA VAL A 119 11.81 11.51 2.11
C VAL A 119 12.92 12.29 1.42
N ALA A 120 13.30 11.92 0.20
CA ALA A 120 14.37 12.56 -0.56
C ALA A 120 14.07 14.04 -0.88
N ASN A 121 12.79 14.41 -0.95
CA ASN A 121 12.33 15.77 -1.21
C ASN A 121 11.93 16.52 0.08
N GLY A 122 12.31 16.01 1.27
CA GLY A 122 12.03 16.67 2.55
C GLY A 122 10.54 16.65 2.94
N MET A 123 9.75 15.76 2.35
CA MET A 123 8.32 15.61 2.62
C MET A 123 8.07 14.48 3.63
N HIS A 124 6.83 14.36 4.12
CA HIS A 124 6.44 13.24 4.98
C HIS A 124 6.68 11.90 4.26
N PRO A 125 7.13 10.82 4.95
CA PRO A 125 7.39 9.52 4.31
C PRO A 125 6.18 8.89 3.61
N TRP A 126 4.98 9.33 3.96
CA TRP A 126 3.72 8.85 3.36
C TRP A 126 3.15 9.80 2.29
N ARG A 127 3.86 10.88 1.94
CA ARG A 127 3.34 11.93 1.05
C ARG A 127 2.73 11.39 -0.24
N PHE A 128 3.36 10.38 -0.85
CA PHE A 128 2.91 9.78 -2.11
C PHE A 128 2.41 8.35 -1.94
N LYS A 129 2.31 7.83 -0.70
CA LYS A 129 1.87 6.46 -0.49
C LYS A 129 0.34 6.39 -0.56
N PRO A 130 -0.23 5.44 -1.31
CA PRO A 130 -1.67 5.18 -1.30
C PRO A 130 -2.18 4.85 0.11
N PHE A 131 -3.45 5.14 0.37
CA PHE A 131 -4.13 4.88 1.63
C PHE A 131 -3.90 3.45 2.14
N TYR A 132 -4.14 2.44 1.32
CA TYR A 132 -3.96 1.03 1.70
C TYR A 132 -2.48 0.68 1.99
N CYS A 133 -1.51 1.33 1.33
CA CYS A 133 -0.10 1.16 1.67
C CYS A 133 0.28 1.79 3.02
N ILE A 134 -0.42 2.84 3.44
CA ILE A 134 -0.23 3.46 4.76
C ILE A 134 -0.89 2.61 5.83
N LEU A 135 -2.05 2.03 5.52
CA LEU A 135 -2.88 1.26 6.45
C LEU A 135 -2.24 -0.09 6.80
N HIS A 136 -1.55 -0.74 5.85
CA HIS A 136 -0.95 -2.07 6.02
C HIS A 136 -0.09 -2.20 7.31
N PRO A 137 -0.24 -3.28 8.10
CA PRO A 137 -1.02 -4.50 7.82
C PRO A 137 -2.49 -4.43 8.23
N LEU A 138 -2.99 -3.25 8.60
CA LEU A 138 -4.42 -3.07 8.79
C LEU A 138 -5.11 -3.00 7.42
N ASP A 139 -6.40 -3.31 7.41
CA ASP A 139 -7.25 -3.22 6.22
C ASP A 139 -8.68 -2.76 6.59
N LEU A 140 -9.54 -2.62 5.59
CA LEU A 140 -10.98 -2.39 5.75
C LEU A 140 -11.74 -3.69 5.47
N ASP A 141 -12.60 -4.10 6.41
CA ASP A 141 -13.49 -5.24 6.18
C ASP A 141 -14.61 -4.89 5.19
N GLU A 142 -15.47 -5.86 4.87
CA GLU A 142 -16.63 -5.69 3.98
C GLU A 142 -17.66 -4.63 4.45
N GLN A 143 -17.54 -4.08 5.66
CA GLN A 143 -18.39 -2.99 6.15
C GLN A 143 -17.62 -1.66 6.23
N GLY A 144 -16.36 -1.61 5.77
CA GLY A 144 -15.51 -0.43 5.82
C GLY A 144 -14.92 -0.16 7.20
N ARG A 145 -14.91 -1.15 8.10
CA ARG A 145 -14.33 -1.03 9.44
C ARG A 145 -12.86 -1.42 9.39
N ILE A 146 -12.03 -0.71 10.17
CA ILE A 146 -10.62 -1.06 10.31
C ILE A 146 -10.51 -2.44 10.96
N THR A 147 -9.71 -3.31 10.37
CA THR A 147 -9.44 -4.67 10.82
C THR A 147 -7.97 -5.02 10.60
N VAL A 148 -7.59 -6.22 11.07
CA VAL A 148 -6.31 -6.87 10.79
C VAL A 148 -6.56 -8.37 10.80
N ASP A 149 -5.83 -9.11 9.96
CA ASP A 149 -5.95 -10.56 9.93
C ASP A 149 -5.53 -11.21 11.26
N SER A 150 -5.87 -12.50 11.41
CA SER A 150 -5.41 -13.24 12.57
C SER A 150 -3.88 -13.37 12.54
N THR A 151 -3.26 -13.50 13.72
CA THR A 151 -1.80 -13.66 13.79
C THR A 151 -1.33 -14.93 13.08
N SER A 152 -2.13 -16.00 13.07
CA SER A 152 -1.80 -17.20 12.30
C SER A 152 -1.75 -16.91 10.81
N ASP A 153 -2.76 -16.21 10.27
CA ASP A 153 -2.83 -15.92 8.83
C ASP A 153 -1.67 -15.00 8.40
N LEU A 154 -1.38 -13.97 9.21
CA LEU A 154 -0.25 -13.08 8.95
C LEU A 154 1.09 -13.82 8.97
N LEU A 155 1.27 -14.86 9.79
CA LEU A 155 2.52 -15.62 9.88
C LEU A 155 2.65 -16.72 8.81
N GLU A 156 1.57 -17.04 8.08
CA GLU A 156 1.63 -17.91 6.90
C GLU A 156 2.28 -17.21 5.70
N GLU A 157 2.23 -15.88 5.66
CA GLU A 157 2.90 -15.07 4.64
C GLU A 157 4.42 -15.17 4.81
N GLN A 158 5.13 -15.62 3.77
CA GLN A 158 6.56 -15.94 3.86
C GLN A 158 7.41 -14.70 4.21
N GLY A 159 7.01 -13.52 3.74
CA GLY A 159 7.68 -12.25 4.05
C GLY A 159 7.14 -11.55 5.30
N SER A 160 6.33 -12.23 6.11
CA SER A 160 5.91 -11.70 7.40
C SER A 160 7.05 -11.70 8.40
N CYS A 161 7.20 -10.61 9.12
CA CYS A 161 8.22 -10.42 10.16
C CYS A 161 7.57 -9.78 11.38
#